data_AF-B2WEF8-F1
#
_entry.id   AF-B2WEF8-F1
#
_cell.length_a   1.000
_cell.length_b   1.000
_cell.length_c   1.000
_cell.angle_alpha   90.00
_cell.angle_beta   90.00
_cell.angle_gamma   90.00
#
_symmetry.space_group_name_H-M   'P 1'
#
loop_
_entity.id
_entity.type
_entity.pdbx_description
1 polymer ?
#
loop_
_entity_poly.entity_id
_entity_poly.type
_entity_poly.pdbx_seq_one_letter_code
_entity_poly.pdbx_strand_id
1 'polypeptide(L)'
;MRKDMRVYCSGDNWKKARGSLTDELTHISEGPLKGPYGTNTNHVNRVPFSETVTNFQNASVKVSEGKTRVTGRVVPNIWLRDNCQCDKCKHSATKQRLIDTFSIPEDISIKSHIWVEDDMIVKIEWSDGHWSTYSRDFLHRATAHPASKALVSRGLRNVVLWDSTIGKRPPMINYDDMDRRIRPFTNLLREYGFCYVDDTPYRDPYMTKELLEKIAFIRQTHYGGFYDFTSDLASKDTAYTNIALEAHTDTTYFSDPAGLQAFHLLSHTDGEGGASLLVDGFKVAAELLETDPEAYKILSTVKVHAHASGNEGISIQPYRSFPVLEHDPTIGDLVRVRWNSSDRAWIDLPIEQVETWYRAARKFDALLKKKENEYWEQLRPGRVLIFDNWRVLHGRSSFTGKRRICGAYINRDDWISKYREASGAEMMAC
;
A
#
# COMPACT_ATOMS: atom_id res chain seq x y z
N MET A 1 39.84 -6.81 39.84
CA MET A 1 39.27 -7.43 41.07
C MET A 1 37.86 -7.88 40.76
N ARG A 2 37.62 -9.19 40.81
CA ARG A 2 36.31 -9.84 40.66
C ARG A 2 35.45 -9.64 41.91
N LYS A 3 34.13 -9.53 41.74
CA LYS A 3 33.03 -10.06 42.57
C LYS A 3 31.71 -9.62 41.90
N ASP A 4 31.01 -10.49 41.19
CA ASP A 4 30.13 -11.59 41.65
C ASP A 4 28.66 -11.13 41.68
N MET A 5 27.88 -11.60 40.71
CA MET A 5 26.47 -11.95 40.95
C MET A 5 26.18 -13.25 40.19
N ARG A 6 26.12 -14.34 40.96
CA ARG A 6 25.86 -15.71 40.49
C ARG A 6 24.36 -15.91 40.32
N VAL A 7 23.99 -16.49 39.18
CA VAL A 7 22.68 -17.08 38.92
C VAL A 7 22.66 -18.47 39.55
N TYR A 8 21.69 -18.74 40.43
CA TYR A 8 21.38 -20.08 40.90
C TYR A 8 20.38 -20.73 39.92
N CYS A 9 20.84 -21.76 39.20
CA CYS A 9 19.97 -22.79 38.64
C CYS A 9 19.86 -23.93 39.65
N SER A 10 18.67 -24.20 40.15
CA SER A 10 18.33 -25.48 40.76
C SER A 10 17.30 -26.18 39.86
N GLY A 11 17.73 -27.26 39.23
CA GLY A 11 16.86 -28.20 38.55
C GLY A 11 16.18 -29.07 39.60
N ASP A 12 14.85 -29.13 39.51
CA ASP A 12 14.00 -30.25 39.93
C ASP A 12 12.54 -29.85 39.67
N ASN A 13 12.01 -30.14 38.47
CA ASN A 13 10.56 -30.26 38.21
C ASN A 13 10.19 -30.77 36.80
N TRP A 14 10.98 -31.67 36.20
CA TRP A 14 10.71 -32.23 34.86
C TRP A 14 10.31 -33.71 34.85
N LYS A 15 9.50 -34.19 35.83
CA LYS A 15 9.02 -35.59 35.85
C LYS A 15 7.57 -35.82 36.34
N LYS A 16 6.65 -34.85 36.21
CA LYS A 16 5.23 -35.06 36.61
C LYS A 16 4.16 -34.60 35.61
N ALA A 17 4.44 -34.67 34.31
CA ALA A 17 3.43 -34.43 33.26
C ALA A 17 3.55 -35.37 32.05
N ARG A 18 4.03 -36.61 32.24
CA ARG A 18 3.94 -37.68 31.24
C ARG A 18 2.96 -38.73 31.75
N GLY A 19 1.68 -38.53 31.46
CA GLY A 19 0.64 -39.47 31.85
C GLY A 19 -0.78 -38.97 31.63
N SER A 20 -1.08 -38.32 30.50
CA SER A 20 -2.46 -38.13 30.01
C SER A 20 -2.60 -37.60 28.56
N LEU A 21 -1.58 -37.70 27.70
CA LEU A 21 -1.58 -37.05 26.37
C LEU A 21 -1.31 -38.00 25.19
N THR A 22 -1.49 -39.31 25.37
CA THR A 22 -1.17 -40.31 24.32
C THR A 22 -2.37 -40.90 23.59
N ASP A 23 -3.61 -40.48 23.88
CA ASP A 23 -4.81 -41.09 23.25
C ASP A 23 -5.62 -40.13 22.35
N GLU A 24 -5.12 -38.93 22.02
CA GLU A 24 -5.82 -37.97 21.13
C GLU A 24 -5.08 -37.68 19.80
N LEU A 25 -4.19 -38.57 19.34
CA LEU A 25 -3.39 -38.35 18.13
C LEU A 25 -3.64 -39.34 16.98
N THR A 26 -4.84 -39.93 16.90
CA THR A 26 -5.18 -40.88 15.83
C THR A 26 -6.32 -40.47 14.90
N HIS A 27 -6.87 -39.25 15.02
CA HIS A 27 -7.79 -38.72 14.00
C HIS A 27 -7.61 -37.22 13.78
N ILE A 28 -6.56 -36.84 13.04
CA ILE A 28 -6.49 -35.52 12.40
C ILE A 28 -6.97 -35.72 10.96
N SER A 29 -8.25 -35.44 10.76
CA SER A 29 -8.91 -35.34 9.45
C SER A 29 -8.25 -34.27 8.58
N GLU A 30 -8.14 -34.54 7.28
CA GLU A 30 -7.86 -33.56 6.24
C GLU A 30 -8.80 -32.35 6.35
N GLY A 31 -8.31 -31.25 6.92
CA GLY A 31 -9.04 -30.00 7.07
C GLY A 31 -8.08 -28.82 6.93
N PRO A 32 -8.49 -27.72 6.26
CA PRO A 32 -7.60 -26.59 6.04
C PRO A 32 -7.27 -25.92 7.37
N LEU A 33 -5.98 -25.68 7.62
CA LEU A 33 -5.50 -24.86 8.73
C LEU A 33 -6.09 -23.44 8.58
N LYS A 34 -7.16 -23.17 9.32
CA LYS A 34 -7.78 -21.85 9.40
C LYS A 34 -6.96 -20.98 10.36
N GLY A 35 -6.19 -20.04 9.81
CA GLY A 35 -5.71 -18.90 10.58
C GLY A 35 -6.88 -18.06 11.13
N PRO A 36 -6.65 -17.17 12.11
CA PRO A 36 -7.70 -16.39 12.79
C PRO A 36 -8.47 -15.41 11.87
N TYR A 37 -8.05 -15.29 10.61
CA TYR A 37 -8.80 -14.63 9.54
C TYR A 37 -8.88 -15.60 8.37
N GLY A 38 -9.89 -16.47 8.38
CA GLY A 38 -10.18 -17.37 7.27
C GLY A 38 -10.73 -16.60 6.09
N THR A 39 -9.86 -16.01 5.27
CA THR A 39 -10.23 -15.59 3.92
C THR A 39 -10.13 -16.81 3.01
N ASN A 40 -11.29 -17.28 2.58
CA ASN A 40 -11.41 -18.36 1.61
C ASN A 40 -10.97 -17.78 0.25
N THR A 41 -9.70 -17.95 -0.12
CA THR A 41 -9.13 -17.39 -1.36
C THR A 41 -9.60 -18.10 -2.63
N ASN A 42 -10.46 -19.12 -2.52
CA ASN A 42 -10.92 -19.93 -3.66
C ASN A 42 -11.93 -19.20 -4.58
N HIS A 43 -12.39 -18.00 -4.24
CA HIS A 43 -13.25 -17.20 -5.13
C HIS A 43 -12.85 -15.73 -5.07
N VAL A 44 -11.83 -15.34 -5.85
CA VAL A 44 -11.67 -13.95 -6.26
C VAL A 44 -12.79 -13.66 -7.27
N ASN A 45 -13.99 -13.37 -6.76
CA ASN A 45 -15.04 -12.78 -7.58
C ASN A 45 -14.56 -11.38 -7.98
N ARG A 46 -13.87 -11.30 -9.12
CA ARG A 46 -13.55 -10.03 -9.77
C ARG A 46 -14.88 -9.32 -10.03
N VAL A 47 -15.22 -8.33 -9.22
CA VAL A 47 -16.28 -7.39 -9.57
C VAL A 47 -15.69 -6.52 -10.69
N PRO A 48 -16.23 -6.55 -11.92
CA PRO A 48 -15.71 -5.73 -12.99
C PRO A 48 -15.79 -4.25 -12.59
N PHE A 49 -14.67 -3.54 -12.71
CA PHE A 49 -14.56 -2.12 -12.34
C PHE A 49 -15.66 -1.25 -12.98
N SER A 50 -16.13 -1.62 -14.18
CA SER A 50 -17.18 -0.92 -14.92
C SER A 50 -18.54 -0.93 -14.23
N GLU A 51 -18.84 -1.91 -13.36
CA GLU A 51 -20.13 -2.00 -12.65
C GLU A 51 -20.16 -1.15 -11.38
N THR A 52 -19.01 -0.79 -10.81
CA THR A 52 -18.94 -0.09 -9.51
C THR A 52 -19.05 1.44 -9.58
N VAL A 53 -18.93 2.07 -10.76
CA VAL A 53 -18.79 3.53 -10.89
C VAL A 53 -19.87 4.19 -11.76
N THR A 54 -20.72 3.42 -12.46
CA THR A 54 -21.50 3.97 -13.59
C THR A 54 -23.00 4.15 -13.36
N ASN A 55 -23.52 4.15 -12.12
CA ASN A 55 -24.95 4.38 -11.89
C ASN A 55 -25.29 5.39 -10.77
N PHE A 56 -24.48 6.45 -10.62
CA PHE A 56 -24.79 7.55 -9.69
C PHE A 56 -25.99 8.40 -10.14
N GLN A 57 -26.32 8.43 -11.43
CA GLN A 57 -27.39 9.28 -11.96
C GLN A 57 -28.81 8.73 -11.75
N ASN A 58 -28.98 7.44 -11.44
CA ASN A 58 -30.31 6.80 -11.27
C ASN A 58 -30.64 6.39 -9.84
N ALA A 59 -29.85 6.84 -8.87
CA ALA A 59 -30.00 6.38 -7.50
C ALA A 59 -31.15 7.13 -6.79
N SER A 60 -32.22 6.40 -6.42
CA SER A 60 -33.38 6.98 -5.75
C SER A 60 -33.12 7.14 -4.25
N VAL A 61 -33.23 8.36 -3.71
CA VAL A 61 -33.32 8.61 -2.28
C VAL A 61 -34.79 8.88 -1.92
N LYS A 62 -35.31 8.22 -0.90
CA LYS A 62 -36.67 8.41 -0.38
C LYS A 62 -36.65 8.50 1.14
N VAL A 63 -37.44 9.40 1.72
CA VAL A 63 -37.70 9.44 3.16
C VAL A 63 -39.18 9.19 3.35
N SER A 64 -39.52 8.07 3.99
CA SER A 64 -40.90 7.67 4.25
C SER A 64 -40.96 6.72 5.43
N GLU A 65 -42.09 6.69 6.14
CA GLU A 65 -42.32 5.76 7.27
C GLU A 65 -41.21 5.84 8.35
N GLY A 66 -40.69 7.05 8.61
CA GLY A 66 -39.64 7.27 9.59
C GLY A 66 -38.26 6.72 9.22
N LYS A 67 -38.04 6.35 7.94
CA LYS A 67 -36.79 5.79 7.42
C LYS A 67 -36.32 6.52 6.16
N THR A 68 -34.99 6.64 6.03
CA THR A 68 -34.35 7.05 4.78
C THR A 68 -33.91 5.81 4.02
N ARG A 69 -34.25 5.74 2.73
CA ARG A 69 -33.87 4.66 1.82
C ARG A 69 -33.07 5.22 0.65
N VAL A 70 -31.93 4.61 0.37
CA VAL A 70 -31.10 4.91 -0.81
C VAL A 70 -31.02 3.64 -1.64
N THR A 71 -31.50 3.70 -2.87
CA THR A 71 -31.57 2.54 -3.79
C THR A 71 -32.14 1.27 -3.13
N GLY A 72 -33.19 1.46 -2.31
CA GLY A 72 -33.87 0.38 -1.57
C GLY A 72 -33.25 0.01 -0.23
N ARG A 73 -32.01 0.42 0.07
CA ARG A 73 -31.32 0.14 1.34
C ARG A 73 -31.74 1.15 2.40
N VAL A 74 -32.16 0.66 3.57
CA VAL A 74 -32.47 1.49 4.74
C VAL A 74 -31.17 2.02 5.33
N VAL A 75 -31.08 3.33 5.52
CA VAL A 75 -29.99 3.97 6.25
C VAL A 75 -30.40 4.10 7.73
N PRO A 76 -29.59 3.65 8.69
CA PRO A 76 -29.91 3.79 10.11
C PRO A 76 -30.05 5.27 10.51
N ASN A 77 -31.12 5.60 11.24
CA ASN A 77 -31.37 6.96 11.74
C ASN A 77 -30.23 7.46 12.62
N ILE A 78 -29.72 6.61 13.51
CA ILE A 78 -28.54 6.92 14.33
C ILE A 78 -27.32 7.29 13.48
N TRP A 79 -27.08 6.57 12.38
CA TRP A 79 -25.96 6.87 11.48
C TRP A 79 -26.14 8.21 10.77
N LEU A 80 -27.36 8.52 10.32
CA LEU A 80 -27.64 9.83 9.72
C LEU A 80 -27.42 10.94 10.75
N ARG A 81 -28.07 10.86 11.91
CA ARG A 81 -27.97 11.88 12.97
C ARG A 81 -26.54 12.07 13.46
N ASP A 82 -25.79 10.97 13.57
CA ASP A 82 -24.37 11.00 13.89
C ASP A 82 -23.60 11.75 12.79
N ASN A 83 -23.82 11.44 11.52
CA ASN A 83 -23.10 12.07 10.40
C ASN A 83 -23.82 13.31 9.84
N CYS A 84 -24.42 14.12 10.72
CA CYS A 84 -24.99 15.41 10.35
C CYS A 84 -23.91 16.36 9.80
N GLN A 85 -24.16 17.00 8.65
CA GLN A 85 -23.20 17.88 7.99
C GLN A 85 -23.31 19.37 8.38
N CYS A 86 -24.08 19.73 9.42
CA CYS A 86 -24.20 21.12 9.87
C CYS A 86 -23.00 21.56 10.73
N ASP A 87 -22.76 22.87 10.82
CA ASP A 87 -21.62 23.43 11.56
C ASP A 87 -21.64 23.16 13.07
N LYS A 88 -22.80 22.76 13.63
CA LYS A 88 -22.90 22.32 15.03
C LYS A 88 -22.40 20.88 15.23
N CYS A 89 -22.41 20.07 14.19
CA CYS A 89 -22.08 18.65 14.26
C CYS A 89 -20.75 18.30 13.60
N LYS A 90 -20.30 19.13 12.66
CA LYS A 90 -19.04 18.98 11.94
C LYS A 90 -18.36 20.34 11.85
N HIS A 91 -17.12 20.43 12.32
CA HIS A 91 -16.37 21.66 12.29
C HIS A 91 -16.09 22.07 10.83
N SER A 92 -16.48 23.28 10.43
CA SER A 92 -16.41 23.73 9.03
C SER A 92 -14.99 23.71 8.45
N ALA A 93 -13.98 24.10 9.24
CA ALA A 93 -12.56 24.08 8.82
C ALA A 93 -11.92 22.69 8.87
N THR A 94 -11.91 22.02 10.04
CA THR A 94 -11.19 20.75 10.22
C THR A 94 -11.95 19.53 9.68
N LYS A 95 -13.24 19.70 9.36
CA LYS A 95 -14.19 18.63 9.00
C LYS A 95 -14.33 17.53 10.07
N GLN A 96 -13.91 17.81 11.31
CA GLN A 96 -14.01 16.87 12.43
C GLN A 96 -15.43 16.85 13.02
N ARG A 97 -15.83 15.68 13.52
CA ARG A 97 -17.08 15.50 14.30
C ARG A 97 -17.00 16.31 15.59
N LEU A 98 -18.06 17.06 15.90
CA LEU A 98 -18.20 17.86 17.12
C LEU A 98 -19.19 17.28 18.14
N ILE A 99 -20.02 16.33 17.72
CA ILE A 99 -20.98 15.68 18.61
C ILE A 99 -20.35 14.49 19.33
N ASP A 100 -20.79 14.28 20.57
CA ASP A 100 -20.68 12.97 21.21
C ASP A 100 -21.73 12.04 20.60
N THR A 101 -21.29 11.08 19.78
CA THR A 101 -22.15 10.10 19.11
C THR A 101 -23.11 9.42 20.08
N PHE A 102 -22.69 9.13 21.31
CA PHE A 102 -23.49 8.38 22.28
C PHE A 102 -24.36 9.26 23.18
N SER A 103 -24.32 10.58 22.98
CA SER A 103 -25.35 11.50 23.49
C SER A 103 -26.62 11.51 22.63
N ILE A 104 -26.56 10.95 21.41
CA ILE A 104 -27.75 10.80 20.56
C ILE A 104 -28.65 9.71 21.16
N PRO A 105 -29.95 9.95 21.35
CA PRO A 105 -30.88 8.93 21.85
C PRO A 105 -30.87 7.66 21.00
N GLU A 106 -30.89 6.49 21.63
CA GLU A 106 -30.90 5.20 20.92
C GLU A 106 -32.15 5.03 20.02
N ASP A 107 -33.27 5.63 20.43
CA ASP A 107 -34.56 5.61 19.75
C ASP A 107 -34.75 6.80 18.78
N ILE A 108 -33.66 7.47 18.39
CA ILE A 108 -33.70 8.62 17.48
C ILE A 108 -34.52 8.31 16.22
N SER A 109 -35.53 9.14 15.98
CA SER A 109 -36.49 8.97 14.90
C SER A 109 -36.67 10.24 14.08
N ILE A 110 -37.10 10.08 12.84
CA ILE A 110 -37.41 11.19 11.94
C ILE A 110 -38.76 11.76 12.36
N LYS A 111 -38.80 13.02 12.79
CA LYS A 111 -40.03 13.78 13.05
C LYS A 111 -40.64 14.29 11.75
N SER A 112 -39.83 14.92 10.92
CA SER A 112 -40.25 15.48 9.63
C SER A 112 -39.07 15.54 8.67
N HIS A 113 -39.34 15.79 7.38
CA HIS A 113 -38.30 16.05 6.40
C HIS A 113 -38.82 17.03 5.34
N ILE A 114 -37.89 17.77 4.73
CA ILE A 114 -38.16 18.63 3.59
C ILE A 114 -37.08 18.43 2.52
N TRP A 115 -37.51 18.46 1.27
CA TRP A 115 -36.61 18.49 0.11
C TRP A 115 -36.41 19.93 -0.35
N VAL A 116 -35.17 20.28 -0.67
CA VAL A 116 -34.78 21.60 -1.17
C VAL A 116 -33.83 21.46 -2.35
N GLU A 117 -33.63 22.55 -3.09
CA GLU A 117 -32.75 22.60 -4.27
C GLU A 117 -33.11 21.51 -5.29
N ASP A 118 -34.35 21.54 -5.80
CA ASP A 118 -34.84 20.58 -6.81
C ASP A 118 -34.63 19.11 -6.41
N ASP A 119 -34.95 18.78 -5.16
CA ASP A 119 -34.80 17.45 -4.54
C ASP A 119 -33.34 16.93 -4.45
N MET A 120 -32.35 17.81 -4.57
CA MET A 120 -30.93 17.47 -4.45
C MET A 120 -30.44 17.40 -3.00
N ILE A 121 -31.13 18.08 -2.09
CA ILE A 121 -30.82 18.11 -0.67
C ILE A 121 -32.04 17.71 0.15
N VAL A 122 -31.83 16.81 1.11
CA VAL A 122 -32.83 16.47 2.13
C VAL A 122 -32.43 17.05 3.47
N LYS A 123 -33.38 17.75 4.10
CA LYS A 123 -33.28 18.18 5.50
C LYS A 123 -34.19 17.30 6.34
N ILE A 124 -33.65 16.75 7.43
CA ILE A 124 -34.34 15.84 8.33
C ILE A 124 -34.42 16.48 9.72
N GLU A 125 -35.61 16.56 10.27
CA GLU A 125 -35.86 16.90 11.66
C GLU A 125 -35.90 15.62 12.50
N TRP A 126 -35.15 15.62 13.60
CA TRP A 126 -35.00 14.47 14.48
C TRP A 126 -35.84 14.61 15.75
N SER A 127 -36.12 13.49 16.42
CA SER A 127 -36.88 13.47 17.67
C SER A 127 -36.27 14.31 18.80
N ASP A 128 -34.95 14.51 18.79
CA ASP A 128 -34.22 15.42 19.70
C ASP A 128 -34.40 16.92 19.36
N GLY A 129 -35.14 17.25 18.30
CA GLY A 129 -35.38 18.62 17.83
C GLY A 129 -34.27 19.18 16.93
N HIS A 130 -33.23 18.41 16.62
CA HIS A 130 -32.15 18.83 15.74
C HIS A 130 -32.56 18.72 14.26
N TRP A 131 -31.98 19.58 13.42
CA TRP A 131 -32.11 19.53 11.97
C TRP A 131 -30.79 19.16 11.31
N SER A 132 -30.79 18.12 10.48
CA SER A 132 -29.63 17.70 9.70
C SER A 132 -29.87 17.86 8.20
N THR A 133 -28.81 18.14 7.46
CA THR A 133 -28.84 18.36 6.01
C THR A 133 -27.92 17.35 5.32
N TYR A 134 -28.42 16.73 4.24
CA TYR A 134 -27.65 15.78 3.44
C TYR A 134 -27.89 16.03 1.95
N SER A 135 -26.82 16.07 1.15
CA SER A 135 -26.94 15.95 -0.29
C SER A 135 -27.26 14.51 -0.69
N ARG A 136 -27.95 14.31 -1.81
CA ARG A 136 -28.14 12.96 -2.38
C ARG A 136 -26.82 12.23 -2.57
N ASP A 137 -25.82 12.94 -3.08
CA ASP A 137 -24.48 12.44 -3.35
C ASP A 137 -23.78 11.91 -2.08
N PHE A 138 -23.90 12.62 -0.95
CA PHE A 138 -23.45 12.11 0.35
C PHE A 138 -24.14 10.80 0.72
N LEU A 139 -25.47 10.73 0.61
CA LEU A 139 -26.25 9.54 0.93
C LEU A 139 -25.94 8.35 0.00
N HIS A 140 -25.67 8.62 -1.27
CA HIS A 140 -25.23 7.62 -2.24
C HIS A 140 -23.86 7.06 -1.90
N ARG A 141 -22.87 7.92 -1.61
CA ARG A 141 -21.54 7.47 -1.16
C ARG A 141 -21.61 6.68 0.14
N ALA A 142 -22.43 7.14 1.09
CA ALA A 142 -22.64 6.47 2.36
C ALA A 142 -23.19 5.04 2.22
N THR A 143 -24.00 4.79 1.19
CA THR A 143 -24.65 3.49 0.94
C THR A 143 -24.00 2.68 -0.17
N ALA A 144 -22.90 3.17 -0.73
CA ALA A 144 -22.09 2.46 -1.71
C ALA A 144 -21.60 1.12 -1.15
N HIS A 145 -21.43 0.14 -2.04
CA HIS A 145 -20.93 -1.18 -1.68
C HIS A 145 -19.54 -1.08 -1.00
N PRO A 146 -19.23 -1.90 0.03
CA PRO A 146 -17.93 -1.87 0.70
C PRO A 146 -16.74 -1.93 -0.27
N ALA A 147 -16.87 -2.71 -1.35
CA ALA A 147 -15.84 -2.77 -2.39
C ALA A 147 -15.63 -1.43 -3.12
N SER A 148 -16.71 -0.75 -3.52
CA SER A 148 -16.63 0.59 -4.10
C SER A 148 -16.01 1.59 -3.13
N LYS A 149 -16.34 1.47 -1.84
CA LYS A 149 -15.74 2.31 -0.80
C LYS A 149 -14.24 2.07 -0.69
N ALA A 150 -13.81 0.81 -0.65
CA ALA A 150 -12.41 0.43 -0.59
C ALA A 150 -11.61 0.90 -1.81
N LEU A 151 -12.16 0.79 -3.03
CA LEU A 151 -11.52 1.29 -4.25
C LEU A 151 -11.24 2.80 -4.18
N VAL A 152 -12.24 3.59 -3.77
CA VAL A 152 -12.08 5.04 -3.62
C VAL A 152 -11.14 5.36 -2.45
N SER A 153 -11.31 4.70 -1.29
CA SER A 153 -10.50 4.91 -0.09
C SER A 153 -9.08 4.38 -0.21
N ARG A 154 -8.71 3.75 -1.32
CA ARG A 154 -7.33 3.31 -1.61
C ARG A 154 -6.79 3.95 -2.88
N GLY A 155 -7.58 4.78 -3.57
CA GLY A 155 -7.23 5.37 -4.86
C GLY A 155 -6.90 4.30 -5.91
N LEU A 156 -7.50 3.11 -5.82
CA LEU A 156 -7.30 2.02 -6.77
C LEU A 156 -8.15 2.31 -8.02
N ARG A 157 -7.59 3.08 -8.95
CA ARG A 157 -8.20 3.35 -10.25
C ARG A 157 -7.15 3.18 -11.34
N ASN A 158 -7.56 2.56 -12.45
CA ASN A 158 -6.84 2.54 -13.72
C ASN A 158 -5.42 1.96 -13.63
N VAL A 159 -5.21 0.84 -12.92
CA VAL A 159 -3.91 0.16 -12.95
C VAL A 159 -3.70 -0.45 -14.34
N VAL A 160 -2.64 -0.05 -15.03
CA VAL A 160 -2.21 -0.61 -16.31
C VAL A 160 -1.01 -1.51 -16.06
N LEU A 161 -1.20 -2.82 -16.20
CA LEU A 161 -0.10 -3.79 -16.12
C LEU A 161 0.81 -3.62 -17.35
N TRP A 162 2.11 -3.64 -17.13
CA TRP A 162 3.07 -3.44 -18.21
C TRP A 162 4.24 -4.42 -18.17
N ASP A 163 4.90 -4.52 -19.32
CA ASP A 163 6.07 -5.33 -19.58
C ASP A 163 7.17 -4.43 -20.19
N SER A 164 8.27 -4.99 -20.69
CA SER A 164 9.40 -4.23 -21.22
C SER A 164 9.05 -3.32 -22.41
N THR A 165 7.89 -3.53 -23.06
CA THR A 165 7.42 -2.65 -24.14
C THR A 165 7.08 -1.23 -23.65
N ILE A 166 6.91 -1.02 -22.34
CA ILE A 166 6.71 0.31 -21.74
C ILE A 166 7.86 1.27 -22.08
N GLY A 167 9.06 0.75 -22.30
CA GLY A 167 10.23 1.54 -22.69
C GLY A 167 10.08 2.29 -24.01
N LYS A 168 9.10 1.94 -24.86
CA LYS A 168 8.78 2.71 -26.07
C LYS A 168 8.21 4.10 -25.75
N ARG A 169 7.44 4.22 -24.68
CA ARG A 169 6.76 5.44 -24.22
C ARG A 169 6.59 5.41 -22.70
N PRO A 170 7.69 5.51 -21.94
CA PRO A 170 7.59 5.46 -20.49
C PRO A 170 6.82 6.68 -19.96
N PRO A 171 6.08 6.53 -18.84
CA PRO A 171 5.40 7.65 -18.19
C PRO A 171 6.40 8.72 -17.78
N MET A 172 6.19 9.95 -18.26
CA MET A 172 7.08 11.06 -17.95
C MET A 172 6.37 12.41 -17.93
N ILE A 173 6.95 13.34 -17.18
CA ILE A 173 6.65 14.78 -17.19
C ILE A 173 7.96 15.59 -17.19
N ASN A 174 7.88 16.88 -17.48
CA ASN A 174 9.02 17.80 -17.31
C ASN A 174 8.99 18.47 -15.95
N TYR A 175 10.16 18.81 -15.41
CA TYR A 175 10.33 19.46 -14.11
C TYR A 175 9.53 20.78 -13.99
N ASP A 176 9.63 21.65 -15.01
CA ASP A 176 8.95 22.95 -15.03
C ASP A 176 7.42 22.84 -15.03
N ASP A 177 6.90 21.68 -15.42
CA ASP A 177 5.47 21.40 -15.45
C ASP A 177 4.93 20.89 -14.12
N MET A 178 5.77 20.51 -13.15
CA MET A 178 5.37 19.78 -11.96
C MET A 178 4.24 20.47 -11.17
N ASP A 179 4.31 21.78 -10.98
CA ASP A 179 3.29 22.52 -10.20
C ASP A 179 1.93 22.53 -10.91
N ARG A 180 1.93 22.63 -12.25
CA ARG A 180 0.71 22.64 -13.07
C ARG A 180 0.22 21.23 -13.38
N ARG A 181 1.10 20.23 -13.32
CA ARG A 181 0.85 18.84 -13.70
C ARG A 181 0.95 17.84 -12.55
N ILE A 182 0.85 18.28 -11.29
CA ILE A 182 0.86 17.38 -10.13
C ILE A 182 -0.25 16.30 -10.21
N ARG A 183 -1.42 16.66 -10.74
CA ARG A 183 -2.52 15.72 -11.00
C ARG A 183 -2.17 14.71 -12.09
N PRO A 184 -1.80 15.10 -13.33
CA PRO A 184 -1.26 14.18 -14.33
C PRO A 184 -0.12 13.29 -13.79
N PHE A 185 0.83 13.85 -13.06
CA PHE A 185 1.96 13.12 -12.48
C PHE A 185 1.52 12.03 -11.49
N THR A 186 0.69 12.39 -10.51
CA THR A 186 0.17 11.41 -9.53
C THR A 186 -0.75 10.38 -10.17
N ASN A 187 -1.47 10.74 -11.24
CA ASN A 187 -2.23 9.77 -12.05
C ASN A 187 -1.30 8.77 -12.74
N LEU A 188 -0.22 9.22 -13.39
CA LEU A 188 0.77 8.34 -14.02
C LEU A 188 1.41 7.39 -13.00
N LEU A 189 1.75 7.89 -11.81
CA LEU A 189 2.25 7.05 -10.71
C LEU A 189 1.23 5.98 -10.29
N ARG A 190 -0.07 6.29 -10.21
CA ARG A 190 -1.10 5.28 -9.89
C ARG A 190 -1.31 4.28 -11.02
N GLU A 191 -1.31 4.76 -12.25
CA GLU A 191 -1.61 3.97 -13.44
C GLU A 191 -0.49 3.00 -13.77
N TYR A 192 0.75 3.49 -13.85
CA TYR A 192 1.93 2.71 -14.24
C TYR A 192 2.82 2.31 -13.06
N GLY A 193 2.63 2.87 -11.86
CA GLY A 193 3.50 2.57 -10.73
C GLY A 193 4.86 3.28 -10.79
N PHE A 194 5.17 4.03 -11.85
CA PHE A 194 6.35 4.88 -11.92
C PHE A 194 6.14 6.06 -12.86
N CYS A 195 7.00 7.08 -12.76
CA CYS A 195 7.03 8.23 -13.65
C CYS A 195 8.43 8.85 -13.63
N TYR A 196 8.92 9.26 -14.80
CA TYR A 196 10.11 10.10 -14.90
C TYR A 196 9.76 11.58 -14.79
N VAL A 197 10.64 12.35 -14.14
CA VAL A 197 10.62 13.81 -14.17
C VAL A 197 11.91 14.27 -14.86
N ASP A 198 11.78 14.66 -16.11
CA ASP A 198 12.89 15.10 -16.96
C ASP A 198 13.23 16.57 -16.74
N ASP A 199 14.46 16.91 -17.11
CA ASP A 199 15.03 18.26 -17.04
C ASP A 199 15.01 18.86 -15.62
N THR A 200 15.08 18.00 -14.60
CA THR A 200 15.28 18.40 -13.21
C THR A 200 16.71 18.94 -13.04
N PRO A 201 16.91 20.12 -12.44
CA PRO A 201 18.27 20.59 -12.16
C PRO A 201 19.04 19.58 -11.28
N TYR A 202 20.25 19.22 -11.69
CA TYR A 202 21.01 18.10 -11.09
C TYR A 202 22.38 18.50 -10.52
N ARG A 203 22.80 19.77 -10.68
CA ARG A 203 24.06 20.24 -10.07
C ARG A 203 23.94 20.35 -8.55
N ASP A 204 22.76 20.71 -8.08
CA ASP A 204 22.40 20.76 -6.67
C ASP A 204 21.34 19.68 -6.37
N PRO A 205 21.66 18.66 -5.54
CA PRO A 205 20.70 17.63 -5.15
C PRO A 205 19.46 18.20 -4.44
N TYR A 206 19.54 19.39 -3.85
CA TYR A 206 18.42 20.05 -3.18
C TYR A 206 17.21 20.22 -4.10
N MET A 207 17.42 20.41 -5.40
CA MET A 207 16.34 20.53 -6.39
C MET A 207 15.51 19.23 -6.50
N THR A 208 16.15 18.08 -6.25
CA THR A 208 15.45 16.79 -6.16
C THR A 208 14.67 16.69 -4.87
N LYS A 209 15.23 17.18 -3.76
CA LYS A 209 14.56 17.23 -2.47
C LYS A 209 13.27 18.05 -2.57
N GLU A 210 13.34 19.25 -3.14
CA GLU A 210 12.18 20.13 -3.35
C GLU A 210 11.13 19.46 -4.26
N LEU A 211 11.55 18.82 -5.34
CA LEU A 211 10.65 18.06 -6.22
C LEU A 211 9.86 17.00 -5.45
N LEU A 212 10.51 16.23 -4.59
CA LEU A 212 9.88 15.18 -3.80
C LEU A 212 8.96 15.77 -2.72
N GLU A 213 9.35 16.88 -2.10
CA GLU A 213 8.55 17.58 -1.09
C GLU A 213 7.27 18.23 -1.65
N LYS A 214 7.18 18.44 -2.99
CA LYS A 214 5.91 18.79 -3.66
C LYS A 214 4.87 17.66 -3.63
N ILE A 215 5.31 16.41 -3.47
CA ILE A 215 4.43 15.25 -3.33
C ILE A 215 4.00 15.12 -1.87
N ALA A 216 4.98 14.95 -0.98
CA ALA A 216 4.81 14.89 0.47
C ALA A 216 6.18 14.98 1.16
N PHE A 217 6.18 15.11 2.48
CA PHE A 217 7.42 15.13 3.25
C PHE A 217 8.24 13.84 3.08
N ILE A 218 9.56 13.99 3.17
CA ILE A 218 10.48 12.86 3.06
C ILE A 218 10.40 11.99 4.32
N ARG A 219 10.28 10.68 4.12
CA ARG A 219 10.28 9.70 5.20
C ARG A 219 11.69 9.57 5.78
N GLN A 220 11.86 9.97 7.03
CA GLN A 220 13.07 9.69 7.79
C GLN A 220 13.16 8.19 8.10
N THR A 221 14.33 7.60 7.87
CA THR A 221 14.66 6.22 8.21
C THR A 221 15.94 6.15 9.04
N HIS A 222 16.33 4.94 9.45
CA HIS A 222 17.62 4.70 10.10
C HIS A 222 18.83 4.91 9.17
N TYR A 223 18.62 4.99 7.86
CA TYR A 223 19.64 5.38 6.87
C TYR A 223 19.67 6.90 6.61
N GLY A 224 18.82 7.68 7.28
CA GLY A 224 18.58 9.09 6.98
C GLY A 224 17.26 9.33 6.26
N GLY A 225 17.04 10.58 5.83
CA GLY A 225 15.87 11.01 5.06
C GLY A 225 16.22 11.13 3.58
N PHE A 226 16.60 12.33 3.16
CA PHE A 226 17.14 12.57 1.83
C PHE A 226 18.58 12.06 1.75
N TYR A 227 18.86 11.17 0.80
CA TYR A 227 20.20 10.61 0.60
C TYR A 227 20.85 11.19 -0.65
N ASP A 228 22.15 11.42 -0.55
CA ASP A 228 23.05 11.81 -1.64
C ASP A 228 24.36 11.10 -1.38
N PHE A 229 24.66 10.09 -2.19
CA PHE A 229 25.82 9.24 -1.96
C PHE A 229 26.57 8.91 -3.23
N THR A 230 27.84 8.63 -3.03
CA THR A 230 28.71 7.95 -3.99
C THR A 230 28.91 6.52 -3.51
N SER A 231 29.38 5.61 -4.36
CA SER A 231 29.61 4.21 -3.98
C SER A 231 30.86 4.01 -3.11
N ASP A 232 31.03 4.82 -2.07
CA ASP A 232 32.22 4.86 -1.21
C ASP A 232 32.17 3.90 -0.01
N LEU A 233 31.30 2.87 -0.04
CA LEU A 233 31.20 1.81 0.98
C LEU A 233 30.98 2.32 2.43
N ALA A 234 30.57 3.59 2.62
CA ALA A 234 30.41 4.19 3.95
C ALA A 234 29.24 3.60 4.77
N SER A 235 28.32 2.85 4.13
CA SER A 235 27.17 2.20 4.76
C SER A 235 27.21 0.69 4.53
N LYS A 236 26.85 -0.11 5.56
CA LYS A 236 26.78 -1.58 5.50
C LYS A 236 25.50 -2.06 4.80
N ASP A 237 25.28 -1.56 3.59
CA ASP A 237 24.13 -1.95 2.76
C ASP A 237 24.64 -2.23 1.34
N THR A 238 24.16 -3.34 0.77
CA THR A 238 24.50 -3.79 -0.58
C THR A 238 24.23 -2.74 -1.66
N ALA A 239 23.28 -1.82 -1.43
CA ALA A 239 22.98 -0.69 -2.31
C ALA A 239 24.20 0.21 -2.57
N TYR A 240 25.14 0.28 -1.62
CA TYR A 240 26.36 1.10 -1.66
C TYR A 240 27.56 0.39 -2.31
N THR A 241 27.36 -0.81 -2.87
CA THR A 241 28.38 -1.55 -3.63
C THR A 241 28.21 -1.33 -5.14
N ASN A 242 29.20 -1.75 -5.94
CA ASN A 242 29.17 -1.73 -7.40
C ASN A 242 28.58 -3.01 -8.04
N ILE A 243 28.11 -3.96 -7.21
CA ILE A 243 27.55 -5.23 -7.64
C ILE A 243 26.15 -5.00 -8.22
N ALA A 244 25.72 -5.87 -9.13
CA ALA A 244 24.35 -5.86 -9.64
C ALA A 244 23.34 -6.13 -8.52
N LEU A 245 22.21 -5.45 -8.57
CA LEU A 245 21.07 -5.66 -7.68
C LEU A 245 19.94 -6.28 -8.50
N GLU A 246 19.48 -7.46 -8.07
CA GLU A 246 18.31 -8.11 -8.65
C GLU A 246 17.04 -7.29 -8.37
N ALA A 247 15.94 -7.57 -9.07
CA ALA A 247 14.66 -6.91 -8.84
C ALA A 247 14.17 -7.13 -7.40
N HIS A 248 13.93 -6.04 -6.67
CA HIS A 248 13.45 -6.05 -5.29
C HIS A 248 12.54 -4.85 -4.98
N THR A 249 11.81 -4.94 -3.87
CA THR A 249 11.11 -3.82 -3.22
C THR A 249 11.85 -3.46 -1.94
N ASP A 250 12.03 -2.18 -1.67
CA ASP A 250 12.78 -1.73 -0.50
C ASP A 250 11.97 -1.74 0.78
N THR A 251 12.69 -1.86 1.90
CA THR A 251 12.16 -1.73 3.25
C THR A 251 11.09 -2.76 3.64
N THR A 252 11.22 -4.00 3.15
CA THR A 252 10.25 -5.05 3.48
C THR A 252 10.23 -5.40 4.98
N TYR A 253 11.32 -5.06 5.69
CA TYR A 253 11.47 -5.13 7.14
C TYR A 253 10.67 -4.06 7.92
N PHE A 254 10.01 -3.10 7.27
CA PHE A 254 9.03 -2.26 7.94
C PHE A 254 7.62 -2.88 7.87
N SER A 255 6.87 -2.69 8.95
CA SER A 255 5.43 -2.91 9.00
C SER A 255 4.69 -2.13 7.91
N ASP A 256 5.11 -0.89 7.73
CA ASP A 256 4.71 0.02 6.66
C ASP A 256 5.96 0.35 5.81
N PRO A 257 6.23 -0.42 4.73
CA PRO A 257 7.31 -0.13 3.79
C PRO A 257 7.10 1.22 3.11
N ALA A 258 8.20 1.85 2.69
CA ALA A 258 8.15 3.09 1.93
C ALA A 258 7.17 2.97 0.74
N GLY A 259 6.35 4.01 0.55
CA GLY A 259 5.33 4.05 -0.48
C GLY A 259 5.91 4.41 -1.83
N LEU A 260 6.59 5.56 -1.92
CA LEU A 260 7.39 5.92 -3.09
C LEU A 260 8.88 5.88 -2.76
N GLN A 261 9.67 5.63 -3.79
CA GLN A 261 11.11 5.81 -3.80
C GLN A 261 11.51 6.60 -5.04
N ALA A 262 12.58 7.37 -4.93
CA ALA A 262 13.08 8.21 -6.01
C ALA A 262 14.59 8.03 -6.22
N PHE A 263 15.01 8.03 -7.47
CA PHE A 263 16.40 7.98 -7.89
C PHE A 263 16.70 9.09 -8.89
N HIS A 264 17.70 9.91 -8.59
CA HIS A 264 18.21 10.92 -9.50
C HIS A 264 19.72 10.77 -9.65
N LEU A 265 20.15 10.32 -10.83
CA LEU A 265 21.57 10.30 -11.15
C LEU A 265 22.07 11.74 -11.31
N LEU A 266 23.09 12.13 -10.55
CA LEU A 266 23.67 13.49 -10.63
C LEU A 266 24.94 13.49 -11.49
N SER A 267 25.72 12.42 -11.41
CA SER A 267 26.89 12.20 -12.26
C SER A 267 27.27 10.72 -12.33
N HIS A 268 27.85 10.33 -13.46
CA HIS A 268 28.55 9.06 -13.64
C HIS A 268 29.81 9.33 -14.47
N THR A 269 30.98 9.30 -13.84
CA THR A 269 32.26 9.58 -14.50
C THR A 269 33.18 8.37 -14.46
N ASP A 270 34.08 8.27 -15.44
CA ASP A 270 35.16 7.28 -15.46
C ASP A 270 34.68 5.81 -15.39
N GLY A 271 33.51 5.52 -15.98
CA GLY A 271 32.96 4.17 -16.02
C GLY A 271 31.65 4.06 -16.77
N GLU A 272 31.08 2.86 -16.73
CA GLU A 272 29.89 2.47 -17.50
C GLU A 272 28.96 1.56 -16.67
N GLY A 273 27.79 1.22 -17.24
CA GLY A 273 26.77 0.39 -16.59
C GLY A 273 25.90 1.17 -15.60
N GLY A 274 25.31 0.47 -14.64
CA GLY A 274 24.47 1.09 -13.61
C GLY A 274 23.08 1.50 -14.11
N ALA A 275 22.65 0.91 -15.23
CA ALA A 275 21.29 0.98 -15.73
C ALA A 275 20.31 0.49 -14.66
N SER A 276 19.21 1.23 -14.50
CA SER A 276 18.13 0.91 -13.58
C SER A 276 17.23 -0.15 -14.22
N LEU A 277 16.89 -1.17 -13.43
CA LEU A 277 15.88 -2.17 -13.76
C LEU A 277 14.56 -1.76 -13.11
N LEU A 278 13.46 -1.88 -13.85
CA LEU A 278 12.09 -1.82 -13.34
C LEU A 278 11.32 -3.07 -13.81
N VAL A 279 10.56 -3.67 -12.90
CA VAL A 279 9.66 -4.80 -13.17
C VAL A 279 8.31 -4.53 -12.50
N ASP A 280 7.21 -4.64 -13.25
CA ASP A 280 5.88 -4.52 -12.68
C ASP A 280 5.51 -5.79 -11.90
N GLY A 281 5.64 -5.73 -10.57
CA GLY A 281 5.33 -6.85 -9.69
C GLY A 281 3.88 -7.31 -9.81
N PHE A 282 2.95 -6.41 -10.17
CA PHE A 282 1.55 -6.79 -10.35
C PHE A 282 1.34 -7.56 -11.66
N LYS A 283 2.05 -7.16 -12.73
CA LYS A 283 2.02 -7.90 -14.00
C LYS A 283 2.59 -9.30 -13.81
N VAL A 284 3.73 -9.41 -13.14
CA VAL A 284 4.39 -10.69 -12.88
C VAL A 284 3.56 -11.58 -11.95
N ALA A 285 2.90 -11.00 -10.94
CA ALA A 285 1.95 -11.73 -10.11
C ALA A 285 0.74 -12.23 -10.92
N ALA A 286 0.19 -11.43 -11.84
CA ALA A 286 -0.89 -11.85 -12.72
C ALA A 286 -0.46 -13.01 -13.65
N GLU A 287 0.74 -12.95 -14.21
CA GLU A 287 1.31 -14.05 -15.00
C GLU A 287 1.52 -15.32 -14.16
N LEU A 288 1.97 -15.18 -12.91
CA LEU A 288 2.08 -16.32 -12.00
C LEU A 288 0.72 -16.93 -11.70
N LEU A 289 -0.31 -16.12 -11.46
CA LEU A 289 -1.67 -16.61 -11.21
C LEU A 289 -2.21 -17.40 -12.42
N GLU A 290 -1.91 -16.96 -13.64
CA GLU A 290 -2.33 -17.64 -14.86
C GLU A 290 -1.58 -18.95 -15.10
N THR A 291 -0.26 -18.93 -14.88
CA THR A 291 0.63 -20.06 -15.24
C THR A 291 0.78 -21.09 -14.12
N ASP A 292 0.66 -20.69 -12.87
CA ASP A 292 0.71 -21.56 -11.69
C ASP A 292 -0.10 -20.96 -10.51
N PRO A 293 -1.42 -21.18 -10.48
CA PRO A 293 -2.29 -20.71 -9.41
C PRO A 293 -1.88 -21.19 -8.01
N GLU A 294 -1.24 -22.36 -7.88
CA GLU A 294 -0.83 -22.88 -6.59
C GLU A 294 0.44 -22.19 -6.07
N ALA A 295 1.41 -21.92 -6.94
CA ALA A 295 2.54 -21.07 -6.56
C ALA A 295 2.08 -19.67 -6.16
N TYR A 296 1.12 -19.09 -6.89
CA TYR A 296 0.51 -17.81 -6.52
C TYR A 296 -0.17 -17.88 -5.13
N LYS A 297 -0.94 -18.92 -4.87
CA LYS A 297 -1.61 -19.14 -3.58
C LYS A 297 -0.61 -19.25 -2.44
N ILE A 298 0.48 -20.00 -2.62
CA ILE A 298 1.55 -20.10 -1.64
C ILE A 298 2.14 -18.72 -1.35
N LEU A 299 2.52 -17.95 -2.37
CA LEU A 299 3.12 -16.63 -2.20
C LEU A 299 2.17 -15.56 -1.65
N SER A 300 0.86 -15.76 -1.77
CA SER A 300 -0.17 -14.86 -1.24
C SER A 300 -0.64 -15.19 0.17
N THR A 301 -0.32 -16.39 0.68
CA THR A 301 -0.83 -16.88 1.98
C THR A 301 0.28 -17.17 2.99
N VAL A 302 1.41 -17.75 2.54
CA VAL A 302 2.55 -18.04 3.41
C VAL A 302 3.27 -16.76 3.76
N LYS A 303 3.37 -16.48 5.06
CA LYS A 303 4.02 -15.27 5.55
C LYS A 303 5.54 -15.44 5.59
N VAL A 304 6.22 -14.33 5.39
CA VAL A 304 7.68 -14.25 5.38
C VAL A 304 8.09 -13.19 6.40
N HIS A 305 9.05 -13.54 7.25
CA HIS A 305 9.70 -12.60 8.15
C HIS A 305 10.75 -11.81 7.39
N ALA A 306 10.94 -10.55 7.77
CA ALA A 306 11.97 -9.69 7.22
C ALA A 306 12.64 -8.90 8.35
N HIS A 307 13.90 -8.51 8.16
CA HIS A 307 14.64 -7.73 9.14
C HIS A 307 15.64 -6.78 8.51
N ALA A 308 15.93 -5.68 9.23
CA ALA A 308 17.13 -4.88 9.03
C ALA A 308 17.93 -4.90 10.34
N SER A 309 19.11 -5.50 10.30
CA SER A 309 20.04 -5.59 11.42
C SER A 309 21.47 -5.61 10.91
N GLY A 310 22.42 -5.08 11.68
CA GLY A 310 23.85 -5.08 11.31
C GLY A 310 24.52 -3.71 11.45
N ASN A 311 23.70 -2.66 11.48
CA ASN A 311 24.10 -1.32 11.94
C ASN A 311 24.00 -1.25 13.47
N GLU A 312 24.93 -0.55 14.10
CA GLU A 312 24.96 -0.39 15.56
C GLU A 312 23.66 0.24 16.06
N GLY A 313 23.04 -0.37 17.07
CA GLY A 313 21.75 0.10 17.61
C GLY A 313 20.52 -0.18 16.74
N ILE A 314 20.66 -0.85 15.58
CA ILE A 314 19.54 -1.13 14.67
C ILE A 314 19.16 -2.61 14.69
N SER A 315 17.90 -2.88 15.07
CA SER A 315 17.24 -4.16 14.89
C SER A 315 15.77 -3.91 14.61
N ILE A 316 15.40 -3.95 13.33
CA ILE A 316 14.05 -3.60 12.86
C ILE A 316 13.42 -4.84 12.25
N GLN A 317 12.18 -5.11 12.66
CA GLN A 317 11.34 -6.16 12.09
C GLN A 317 9.90 -5.62 12.01
N PRO A 318 9.09 -6.12 11.05
CA PRO A 318 7.67 -5.79 11.02
C PRO A 318 6.93 -6.33 12.27
N TYR A 319 5.83 -5.70 12.68
CA TYR A 319 5.04 -6.15 13.85
C TYR A 319 4.43 -7.55 13.68
N ARG A 320 4.37 -8.04 12.44
CA ARG A 320 3.97 -9.40 12.06
C ARG A 320 4.65 -9.78 10.75
N SER A 321 4.74 -11.07 10.45
CA SER A 321 5.14 -11.55 9.12
C SER A 321 4.05 -11.24 8.06
N PHE A 322 4.47 -11.05 6.81
CA PHE A 322 3.60 -10.72 5.68
C PHE A 322 3.87 -11.64 4.49
N PRO A 323 2.87 -12.01 3.68
CA PRO A 323 3.10 -12.75 2.44
C PRO A 323 3.81 -11.88 1.40
N VAL A 324 4.36 -12.52 0.36
CA VAL A 324 4.99 -11.82 -0.78
C VAL A 324 3.92 -11.05 -1.57
N LEU A 325 2.75 -11.66 -1.80
CA LEU A 325 1.65 -11.07 -2.55
C LEU A 325 0.50 -10.72 -1.60
N GLU A 326 0.45 -9.46 -1.17
CA GLU A 326 -0.51 -9.01 -0.16
C GLU A 326 -1.77 -8.43 -0.80
N HIS A 327 -2.92 -8.95 -0.38
CA HIS A 327 -4.22 -8.62 -0.92
C HIS A 327 -5.05 -7.76 0.03
N ASP A 328 -5.90 -6.93 -0.55
CA ASP A 328 -6.95 -6.24 0.19
C ASP A 328 -7.96 -7.26 0.75
N PRO A 329 -8.21 -7.30 2.07
CA PRO A 329 -9.16 -8.24 2.66
C PRO A 329 -10.62 -7.98 2.24
N THR A 330 -10.96 -6.77 1.78
CA THR A 330 -12.33 -6.36 1.42
C THR A 330 -12.64 -6.61 -0.05
N ILE A 331 -11.71 -6.29 -0.97
CA ILE A 331 -11.94 -6.43 -2.43
C ILE A 331 -11.17 -7.57 -3.07
N GLY A 332 -10.17 -8.15 -2.38
CA GLY A 332 -9.36 -9.25 -2.89
C GLY A 332 -8.34 -8.84 -3.95
N ASP A 333 -8.15 -7.55 -4.22
CA ASP A 333 -7.13 -7.05 -5.15
C ASP A 333 -5.74 -7.13 -4.54
N LEU A 334 -4.73 -7.43 -5.37
CA LEU A 334 -3.32 -7.30 -4.99
C LEU A 334 -3.00 -5.83 -4.73
N VAL A 335 -2.50 -5.51 -3.53
CA VAL A 335 -2.21 -4.13 -3.13
C VAL A 335 -0.73 -3.87 -2.85
N ARG A 336 0.05 -4.93 -2.64
CA ARG A 336 1.48 -4.82 -2.35
C ARG A 336 2.24 -6.10 -2.71
N VAL A 337 3.43 -5.93 -3.29
CA VAL A 337 4.44 -6.97 -3.43
C VAL A 337 5.56 -6.69 -2.42
N ARG A 338 5.92 -7.71 -1.63
CA ARG A 338 7.06 -7.67 -0.69
C ARG A 338 8.10 -8.68 -1.15
N TRP A 339 9.12 -8.21 -1.86
CA TRP A 339 10.13 -9.08 -2.44
C TRP A 339 11.52 -8.47 -2.28
N ASN A 340 12.27 -8.93 -1.27
CA ASN A 340 13.67 -8.57 -1.10
C ASN A 340 14.40 -9.74 -0.45
N SER A 341 15.35 -10.35 -1.18
CA SER A 341 16.09 -11.50 -0.69
C SER A 341 17.08 -11.15 0.42
N SER A 342 17.57 -9.91 0.47
CA SER A 342 18.51 -9.43 1.49
C SER A 342 17.81 -9.14 2.82
N ASP A 343 16.56 -8.65 2.76
CA ASP A 343 15.74 -8.41 3.95
C ASP A 343 15.15 -9.70 4.54
N ARG A 344 15.01 -10.75 3.71
CA ARG A 344 14.26 -11.98 4.05
C ARG A 344 14.92 -12.74 5.19
N ALA A 345 14.12 -12.99 6.22
CA ALA A 345 14.47 -13.83 7.35
C ALA A 345 13.84 -15.24 7.18
N TRP A 346 12.89 -15.59 8.04
CA TRP A 346 12.32 -16.93 8.19
C TRP A 346 11.01 -17.08 7.40
N ILE A 347 10.71 -18.28 6.94
CA ILE A 347 9.44 -18.62 6.27
C ILE A 347 8.48 -19.21 7.30
N ASP A 348 7.26 -18.68 7.40
CA ASP A 348 6.26 -19.07 8.39
C ASP A 348 5.53 -20.36 7.98
N LEU A 349 6.29 -21.46 7.93
CA LEU A 349 5.83 -22.82 7.65
C LEU A 349 6.52 -23.82 8.57
N PRO A 350 5.89 -24.98 8.87
CA PRO A 350 6.61 -26.13 9.42
C PRO A 350 7.82 -26.47 8.56
N ILE A 351 8.95 -26.81 9.20
CA ILE A 351 10.24 -26.95 8.52
C ILE A 351 10.21 -27.98 7.38
N GLU A 352 9.38 -29.01 7.50
CA GLU A 352 9.17 -30.06 6.51
C GLU A 352 8.45 -29.56 5.25
N GLN A 353 7.73 -28.43 5.34
CA GLN A 353 6.96 -27.84 4.25
C GLN A 353 7.64 -26.62 3.63
N VAL A 354 8.70 -26.08 4.23
CA VAL A 354 9.37 -24.85 3.77
C VAL A 354 9.81 -24.91 2.30
N GLU A 355 10.16 -26.09 1.79
CA GLU A 355 10.53 -26.27 0.38
C GLU A 355 9.41 -25.86 -0.60
N THR A 356 8.14 -26.00 -0.20
CA THR A 356 6.98 -25.59 -1.02
C THR A 356 7.02 -24.10 -1.34
N TRP A 357 7.36 -23.27 -0.34
CA TRP A 357 7.53 -21.84 -0.53
C TRP A 357 8.70 -21.54 -1.47
N TYR A 358 9.85 -22.20 -1.30
CA TYR A 358 11.00 -22.00 -2.19
C TYR A 358 10.71 -22.39 -3.64
N ARG A 359 9.95 -23.46 -3.88
CA ARG A 359 9.51 -23.85 -5.24
C ARG A 359 8.62 -22.77 -5.87
N ALA A 360 7.67 -22.22 -5.12
CA ALA A 360 6.83 -21.11 -5.58
C ALA A 360 7.65 -19.83 -5.83
N ALA A 361 8.53 -19.47 -4.89
CA ALA A 361 9.42 -18.32 -4.97
C ALA A 361 10.36 -18.40 -6.18
N ARG A 362 10.88 -19.58 -6.53
CA ARG A 362 11.68 -19.80 -7.75
C ARG A 362 10.90 -19.50 -9.03
N LYS A 363 9.61 -19.86 -9.08
CA LYS A 363 8.77 -19.56 -10.25
C LYS A 363 8.54 -18.06 -10.38
N PHE A 364 8.24 -17.38 -9.28
CA PHE A 364 8.10 -15.92 -9.28
C PHE A 364 9.40 -15.21 -9.67
N ASP A 365 10.54 -15.61 -9.10
CA ASP A 365 11.87 -15.07 -9.47
C ASP A 365 12.19 -15.28 -10.95
N ALA A 366 11.89 -16.47 -11.49
CA ALA A 366 12.09 -16.76 -12.90
C ALA A 366 11.22 -15.87 -13.81
N LEU A 367 9.98 -15.57 -13.40
CA LEU A 367 9.13 -14.63 -14.12
C LEU A 367 9.65 -13.19 -14.04
N LEU A 368 10.14 -12.75 -12.87
CA LEU A 368 10.74 -11.41 -12.72
C LEU A 368 11.94 -11.21 -13.66
N LYS A 369 12.72 -12.27 -13.89
CA LYS A 369 13.93 -12.29 -14.73
C LYS A 369 13.67 -12.56 -16.22
N LYS A 370 12.41 -12.70 -16.64
CA LYS A 370 12.07 -12.79 -18.06
C LYS A 370 12.38 -11.46 -18.76
N LYS A 371 13.07 -11.49 -19.90
CA LYS A 371 13.41 -10.27 -20.67
C LYS A 371 12.19 -9.46 -21.07
N GLU A 372 11.06 -10.12 -21.24
CA GLU A 372 9.79 -9.48 -21.54
C GLU A 372 9.27 -8.68 -20.35
N ASN A 373 9.64 -9.02 -19.11
CA ASN A 373 9.21 -8.34 -17.88
C ASN A 373 10.19 -7.26 -17.41
N GLU A 374 11.44 -7.34 -17.84
CA GLU A 374 12.48 -6.40 -17.44
C GLU A 374 12.50 -5.15 -18.33
N TYR A 375 12.14 -4.01 -17.77
CA TYR A 375 12.39 -2.71 -18.38
C TYR A 375 13.71 -2.14 -17.84
N TRP A 376 14.70 -2.03 -18.72
CA TRP A 376 16.02 -1.47 -18.40
C TRP A 376 16.16 -0.06 -18.97
N GLU A 377 16.56 0.89 -18.12
CA GLU A 377 16.79 2.28 -18.51
C GLU A 377 18.11 2.79 -17.93
N GLN A 378 18.94 3.40 -18.78
CA GLN A 378 20.12 4.14 -18.31
C GLN A 378 19.69 5.54 -17.89
N LEU A 379 19.67 5.80 -16.57
CA LEU A 379 19.41 7.15 -16.07
C LEU A 379 20.50 8.12 -16.56
N ARG A 380 20.09 9.35 -16.86
CA ARG A 380 20.94 10.47 -17.22
C ARG A 380 20.81 11.59 -16.19
N PRO A 381 21.84 12.43 -15.98
CA PRO A 381 21.69 13.64 -15.19
C PRO A 381 20.48 14.48 -15.64
N GLY A 382 19.65 14.85 -14.67
CA GLY A 382 18.42 15.60 -14.87
C GLY A 382 17.15 14.76 -15.09
N ARG A 383 17.24 13.43 -15.11
CA ARG A 383 16.08 12.53 -15.10
C ARG A 383 15.91 11.91 -13.72
N VAL A 384 14.83 12.27 -13.04
CA VAL A 384 14.43 11.65 -11.77
C VAL A 384 13.47 10.51 -12.06
N LEU A 385 13.75 9.32 -11.56
CA LEU A 385 12.84 8.19 -11.55
C LEU A 385 12.10 8.14 -10.22
N ILE A 386 10.77 8.22 -10.23
CA ILE A 386 9.93 8.09 -9.03
C ILE A 386 9.00 6.89 -9.24
N PHE A 387 8.94 5.98 -8.27
CA PHE A 387 8.15 4.75 -8.41
C PHE A 387 7.47 4.33 -7.11
N ASP A 388 6.34 3.65 -7.26
CA ASP A 388 5.55 3.01 -6.22
C ASP A 388 6.25 1.71 -5.80
N ASN A 389 6.98 1.79 -4.69
CA ASN A 389 7.77 0.70 -4.11
C ASN A 389 6.88 -0.45 -3.57
N TRP A 390 5.56 -0.28 -3.49
CA TRP A 390 4.65 -1.39 -3.19
C TRP A 390 4.31 -2.23 -4.43
N ARG A 391 4.64 -1.77 -5.64
CA ARG A 391 4.27 -2.41 -6.90
C ARG A 391 5.47 -2.70 -7.77
N VAL A 392 6.29 -1.68 -8.04
CA VAL A 392 7.38 -1.76 -9.00
C VAL A 392 8.62 -2.26 -8.27
N LEU A 393 9.05 -3.46 -8.63
CA LEU A 393 10.36 -3.94 -8.22
C LEU A 393 11.40 -3.21 -9.03
N HIS A 394 12.54 -2.95 -8.41
CA HIS A 394 13.64 -2.25 -9.04
C HIS A 394 14.95 -2.94 -8.77
N GLY A 395 15.94 -2.65 -9.61
CA GLY A 395 17.27 -3.20 -9.49
C GLY A 395 18.26 -2.34 -10.25
N ARG A 396 19.47 -2.85 -10.41
CA ARG A 396 20.54 -2.11 -11.09
C ARG A 396 21.56 -3.08 -11.67
N SER A 397 22.03 -2.83 -12.88
CA SER A 397 23.19 -3.53 -13.41
C SER A 397 24.46 -3.17 -12.61
N SER A 398 25.49 -4.02 -12.69
CA SER A 398 26.81 -3.66 -12.18
C SER A 398 27.34 -2.41 -12.88
N PHE A 399 28.24 -1.68 -12.23
CA PHE A 399 28.84 -0.49 -12.83
C PHE A 399 30.30 -0.31 -12.41
N THR A 400 31.00 0.53 -13.17
CA THR A 400 32.37 0.99 -12.88
C THR A 400 32.37 2.52 -12.76
N GLY A 401 33.49 3.09 -12.29
CA GLY A 401 33.63 4.53 -12.16
C GLY A 401 32.92 5.14 -10.96
N LYS A 402 32.80 6.46 -10.94
CA LYS A 402 32.19 7.23 -9.86
C LYS A 402 30.76 7.59 -10.22
N ARG A 403 29.80 7.02 -9.48
CA ARG A 403 28.37 7.23 -9.66
C ARG A 403 27.79 7.94 -8.45
N ARG A 404 27.28 9.17 -8.62
CA ARG A 404 26.62 9.95 -7.58
C ARG A 404 25.12 9.97 -7.83
N ILE A 405 24.35 9.53 -6.84
CA ILE A 405 22.90 9.44 -6.90
C ILE A 405 22.30 10.10 -5.66
N CYS A 406 21.19 10.80 -5.83
CA CYS A 406 20.37 11.23 -4.71
C CYS A 406 18.93 10.72 -4.84
N GLY A 407 18.19 10.81 -3.74
CA GLY A 407 16.84 10.31 -3.66
C GLY A 407 16.28 10.33 -2.26
N ALA A 408 15.06 9.83 -2.12
CA ALA A 408 14.39 9.72 -0.83
C ALA A 408 13.25 8.69 -0.88
N TYR A 409 12.69 8.41 0.28
CA TYR A 409 11.43 7.68 0.44
C TYR A 409 10.30 8.63 0.79
N ILE A 410 9.08 8.28 0.37
CA ILE A 410 7.83 8.96 0.77
C ILE A 410 6.86 7.91 1.32
N ASN A 411 6.15 8.25 2.40
CA ASN A 411 5.15 7.38 3.01
C ASN A 411 3.99 7.07 2.07
N ARG A 412 3.41 5.87 2.18
CA ARG A 412 2.26 5.45 1.37
C ARG A 412 1.06 6.38 1.55
N ASP A 413 0.65 6.62 2.78
CA ASP A 413 -0.58 7.36 3.05
C ASP A 413 -0.50 8.82 2.61
N ASP A 414 0.65 9.46 2.80
CA ASP A 414 0.86 10.86 2.45
C ASP A 414 0.83 11.08 0.93
N TRP A 415 1.49 10.22 0.15
CA TRP A 415 1.42 10.36 -1.30
C TRP A 415 0.03 9.99 -1.86
N ILE A 416 -0.66 9.01 -1.26
CA ILE A 416 -2.03 8.66 -1.63
C ILE A 416 -3.00 9.81 -1.29
N SER A 417 -2.76 10.53 -0.18
CA SER A 417 -3.47 11.77 0.14
C SER A 417 -3.28 12.80 -0.97
N LYS A 418 -2.03 13.02 -1.40
CA LYS A 418 -1.73 13.95 -2.51
C LYS A 418 -2.41 13.55 -3.81
N TYR A 419 -2.43 12.26 -4.16
CA TYR A 419 -3.16 11.76 -5.32
C TYR A 419 -4.66 12.07 -5.26
N ARG A 420 -5.29 11.88 -4.09
CA ARG A 420 -6.74 12.15 -3.91
C ARG A 420 -7.07 13.63 -4.03
N GLU A 421 -6.27 14.46 -3.37
CA GLU A 421 -6.37 15.92 -3.43
C GLU A 421 -6.27 16.39 -4.88
N ALA A 422 -5.21 15.98 -5.59
CA ALA A 422 -5.00 16.33 -6.98
C ALA A 422 -6.08 15.78 -7.92
N SER A 423 -6.67 14.61 -7.60
CA SER A 423 -7.73 14.00 -8.41
C SER A 423 -9.11 14.66 -8.23
N GLY A 424 -9.27 15.57 -7.26
CA GLY A 424 -10.57 16.11 -6.87
C GLY A 424 -11.46 15.06 -6.19
N ALA A 425 -10.87 13.96 -5.69
CA ALA A 425 -11.59 12.99 -4.90
C ALA A 425 -11.77 13.58 -3.50
N GLU A 426 -12.87 14.31 -3.29
CA GLU A 426 -13.26 14.75 -1.95
C GLU A 426 -13.21 13.55 -1.00
N MET A 427 -12.50 13.73 0.11
CA MET A 427 -12.39 12.72 1.17
C MET A 427 -13.79 12.22 1.53
N MET A 428 -13.92 10.91 1.72
CA MET A 428 -15.02 10.31 2.48
C MET A 428 -14.89 10.68 3.97
N ALA A 429 -14.75 11.97 4.27
CA ALA A 429 -14.99 12.47 5.61
C ALA A 429 -16.49 12.32 5.83
N CYS A 430 -16.87 11.23 6.51
CA CYS A 430 -18.22 11.03 7.00
C CYS A 430 -18.74 12.28 7.71
#